data_AF-A0A1Y2A363-F1
#
_entry.id   AF-A0A1Y2A363-F1
#
_cell.length_a   1.000
_cell.length_b   1.000
_cell.length_c   1.000
_cell.angle_alpha   90.00
_cell.angle_beta   90.00
_cell.angle_gamma   90.00
#
_symmetry.space_group_name_H-M   'P 1'
#
loop_
_entity.id
_entity.type
_entity.pdbx_description
1 polymer ?
#
loop_
_entity_poly.entity_id
_entity_poly.type
_entity_poly.pdbx_seq_one_letter_code
_entity_poly.pdbx_strand_id
1 'polypeptide(L)'
;MSNPDQPVLTLEGCNRMCGGSSFKWYKDRGPRLNTWLIPVILLLSNVEVSPLDKRRYLMIVHLVGDSTDSLWSLLTKLEAWSRCHSLARQQYPKDRRRARNLGTVLGAIEELVGTHTNPLMVYEAITTKFALSKYQRISGDAILELLVARTAQELSDSRTDERLRTLLATVLYVYQVLSAFLAILGGGNSSPPGGRIGTAMFLTWIVPSILLSNAMGTFTSSRTCFTVLERFFQDATGESDLWEQLQSLNGSNDSTHSTLKRLAAIDTFYDAQSFSGGIYTYRPQKRLKFSTGSNDRHPIRLLLLALSPIIVASFIGSVIIWHTPPL
;
A
#
# COMPACT_ATOMS: atom_id res chain seq x y z
N MET A 1 6.43 -38.55 18.52
CA MET A 1 5.61 -38.13 17.36
C MET A 1 4.39 -37.42 17.93
N SER A 2 3.95 -36.29 17.37
CA SER A 2 2.78 -35.57 17.89
C SER A 2 1.50 -36.36 17.60
N ASN A 3 0.71 -36.64 18.63
CA ASN A 3 -0.64 -37.19 18.51
C ASN A 3 -1.63 -35.99 18.55
N PRO A 4 -2.69 -35.92 17.73
CA PRO A 4 -3.76 -34.94 17.90
C PRO A 4 -4.26 -34.79 19.35
N ASP A 5 -4.29 -35.91 20.08
CA ASP A 5 -4.73 -35.94 21.48
C ASP A 5 -3.63 -35.50 22.48
N GLN A 6 -2.38 -35.41 22.02
CA GLN A 6 -1.22 -34.95 22.78
C GLN A 6 -0.30 -34.11 21.88
N PRO A 7 -0.62 -32.83 21.66
CA PRO A 7 0.13 -31.93 20.76
C PRO A 7 1.49 -31.48 21.33
N VAL A 8 2.01 -32.19 22.34
CA VAL A 8 3.30 -31.90 22.97
C VAL A 8 4.40 -32.58 22.17
N LEU A 9 5.37 -31.79 21.68
CA LEU A 9 6.57 -32.34 21.05
C LEU A 9 7.38 -33.14 22.06
N THR A 10 7.36 -34.47 21.93
CA THR A 10 8.27 -35.38 22.63
C THR A 10 9.71 -35.10 22.20
N LEU A 11 10.69 -35.22 23.11
CA LEU A 11 12.12 -35.07 22.82
C LEU A 11 12.58 -36.00 21.67
N GLU A 12 12.06 -37.23 21.62
CA GLU A 12 12.32 -38.16 20.52
C GLU A 12 11.79 -37.64 19.18
N GLY A 13 10.60 -37.04 19.17
CA GLY A 13 10.02 -36.37 18.02
C GLY A 13 10.87 -35.20 17.53
N CYS A 14 11.35 -34.34 18.44
CA CYS A 14 12.30 -33.27 18.11
C CYS A 14 13.57 -33.84 17.45
N ASN A 15 14.16 -34.89 18.04
CA ASN A 15 15.40 -35.48 17.52
C ASN A 15 15.20 -36.12 16.13
N ARG A 16 14.04 -36.73 15.86
CA ARG A 16 13.70 -37.25 14.53
C ARG A 16 13.45 -36.14 13.50
N MET A 17 12.77 -35.05 13.88
CA MET A 17 12.46 -33.96 12.95
C MET A 17 13.66 -33.03 12.70
N CYS A 18 14.48 -32.75 13.71
CA CYS A 18 15.59 -31.78 13.64
C CYS A 18 16.97 -32.42 13.39
N GLY A 19 17.07 -33.75 13.25
CA GLY A 19 18.32 -34.44 12.91
C GLY A 19 19.25 -34.78 14.08
N GLY A 20 18.75 -34.73 15.32
CA GLY A 20 19.49 -35.04 16.55
C GLY A 20 20.48 -33.94 16.96
N SER A 21 21.64 -34.32 17.50
CA SER A 21 22.68 -33.42 18.03
C SER A 21 23.53 -32.71 16.97
N SER A 22 23.24 -32.91 15.69
CA SER A 22 24.00 -32.32 14.57
C SER A 22 23.04 -31.64 13.60
N PHE A 23 23.36 -30.41 13.23
CA PHE A 23 22.56 -29.65 12.27
C PHE A 23 22.62 -30.34 10.91
N LYS A 24 21.57 -31.08 10.55
CA LYS A 24 21.47 -31.80 9.28
C LYS A 24 20.49 -31.10 8.35
N TRP A 25 20.89 -30.93 7.10
CA TRP A 25 20.01 -30.42 6.07
C TRP A 25 18.88 -31.40 5.77
N TYR A 26 17.66 -30.90 5.64
CA TYR A 26 16.52 -31.69 5.19
C TYR A 26 16.76 -32.24 3.78
N LYS A 27 16.46 -33.52 3.57
CA LYS A 27 16.59 -34.17 2.25
C LYS A 27 15.69 -33.51 1.20
N ASP A 28 14.58 -32.91 1.62
CA ASP A 28 13.60 -32.22 0.76
C ASP A 28 13.79 -30.70 0.71
N ARG A 29 15.01 -30.19 0.96
CA ARG A 29 15.33 -28.75 0.87
C ARG A 29 14.95 -28.12 -0.47
N GLY A 30 15.23 -28.79 -1.58
CA GLY A 30 14.95 -28.29 -2.93
C GLY A 30 13.45 -28.09 -3.16
N PRO A 31 12.63 -29.14 -2.97
CA PRO A 31 11.17 -29.02 -2.99
C PRO A 31 10.65 -27.93 -2.04
N ARG A 32 11.10 -27.86 -0.79
CA ARG A 32 10.64 -26.83 0.16
C ARG A 32 10.96 -25.41 -0.31
N LEU A 33 12.16 -25.17 -0.84
CA LEU A 33 12.55 -23.87 -1.37
C LEU A 33 11.70 -23.49 -2.59
N ASN A 34 11.48 -24.43 -3.50
CA ASN A 34 10.74 -24.19 -4.73
C ASN A 34 9.23 -24.03 -4.50
N THR A 35 8.65 -24.75 -3.53
CA THR A 35 7.22 -24.69 -3.22
C THR A 35 6.85 -23.50 -2.34
N TRP A 36 7.75 -23.06 -1.44
CA TRP A 36 7.42 -22.02 -0.45
C TRP A 36 8.20 -20.74 -0.62
N LEU A 37 9.53 -20.83 -0.54
CA LEU A 37 10.37 -19.65 -0.38
C LEU A 37 10.43 -18.83 -1.67
N ILE A 38 10.70 -19.48 -2.80
CA ILE A 38 10.82 -18.81 -4.10
C ILE A 38 9.50 -18.09 -4.47
N PRO A 39 8.32 -18.74 -4.39
CA PRO A 39 7.03 -18.09 -4.61
C PRO A 39 6.78 -16.87 -3.75
N VAL A 40 7.03 -16.99 -2.45
CA VAL A 40 6.80 -15.90 -1.48
C VAL A 40 7.76 -14.75 -1.75
N ILE A 41 9.03 -15.03 -2.04
CA ILE A 41 10.00 -14.00 -2.42
C ILE A 41 9.62 -13.34 -3.74
N LEU A 42 9.17 -14.10 -4.75
CA LEU A 42 8.69 -13.56 -6.02
C LEU A 42 7.45 -12.69 -5.84
N LEU A 43 6.53 -13.08 -4.96
CA LEU A 43 5.38 -12.27 -4.60
C LEU A 43 5.81 -10.99 -3.87
N LEU A 44 6.66 -11.10 -2.85
CA LEU A 44 7.15 -9.97 -2.08
C LEU A 44 8.01 -9.01 -2.91
N SER A 45 8.74 -9.49 -3.90
CA SER A 45 9.48 -8.63 -4.84
C SER A 45 8.57 -7.86 -5.79
N ASN A 46 7.29 -8.25 -5.90
CA ASN A 46 6.25 -7.53 -6.62
C ASN A 46 5.48 -6.54 -5.73
N VAL A 47 5.87 -6.37 -4.46
CA VAL A 47 5.40 -5.23 -3.68
C VAL A 47 5.96 -3.97 -4.30
N GLU A 48 5.09 -2.99 -4.55
CA GLU A 48 5.49 -1.73 -5.14
C GLU A 48 6.37 -0.96 -4.15
N VAL A 49 7.67 -0.88 -4.47
CA VAL A 49 8.66 -0.09 -3.75
C VAL A 49 9.08 1.06 -4.65
N SER A 50 8.95 2.30 -4.16
CA SER A 50 9.45 3.45 -4.92
C SER A 50 10.99 3.37 -5.07
N PRO A 51 11.59 3.76 -6.21
CA PRO A 51 13.02 3.66 -6.50
C PRO A 51 13.94 4.58 -5.67
N LEU A 52 13.45 5.20 -4.60
CA LEU A 52 14.17 6.27 -3.88
C LEU A 52 15.33 5.78 -3.00
N ASP A 53 15.28 4.60 -2.38
CA ASP A 53 16.36 4.11 -1.50
C ASP A 53 16.28 2.58 -1.26
N LYS A 54 17.44 1.91 -1.14
CA LYS A 54 17.54 0.49 -0.71
C LYS A 54 17.03 0.28 0.71
N ARG A 55 17.05 1.31 1.57
CA ARG A 55 16.50 1.23 2.95
C ARG A 55 15.00 0.89 2.97
N ARG A 56 14.29 1.12 1.85
CA ARG A 56 12.90 0.74 1.66
C ARG A 56 12.65 -0.78 1.57
N TYR A 57 13.68 -1.63 1.50
CA TYR A 57 13.48 -3.07 1.72
C TYR A 57 13.00 -3.39 3.15
N LEU A 58 13.21 -2.49 4.12
CA LEU A 58 12.62 -2.62 5.46
C LEU A 58 11.08 -2.62 5.43
N MET A 59 10.46 -2.08 4.38
CA MET A 59 9.00 -2.12 4.18
C MET A 59 8.49 -3.55 4.01
N ILE A 60 9.29 -4.43 3.40
CA ILE A 60 8.97 -5.86 3.28
C ILE A 60 8.97 -6.50 4.67
N VAL A 61 9.93 -6.12 5.52
CA VAL A 61 10.00 -6.60 6.91
C VAL A 61 8.75 -6.16 7.68
N HIS A 62 8.31 -4.91 7.53
CA HIS A 62 7.07 -4.45 8.14
C HIS A 62 5.83 -5.13 7.56
N LEU A 63 5.75 -5.34 6.25
CA LEU A 63 4.63 -6.07 5.63
C LEU A 63 4.52 -7.50 6.16
N VAL A 64 5.64 -8.18 6.35
CA VAL A 64 5.66 -9.56 6.88
C VAL A 64 5.45 -9.59 8.39
N GLY A 65 6.00 -8.62 9.13
CA GLY A 65 5.92 -8.54 10.60
C GLY A 65 4.58 -8.00 11.12
N ASP A 66 3.98 -7.05 10.41
CA ASP A 66 2.67 -6.47 10.70
C ASP A 66 1.86 -6.26 9.41
N SER A 67 1.36 -7.37 8.89
CA SER A 67 0.53 -7.41 7.68
C SER A 67 -0.80 -6.70 7.85
N THR A 68 -1.37 -6.71 9.05
CA THR A 68 -2.64 -6.05 9.35
C THR A 68 -2.49 -4.54 9.20
N ASP A 69 -1.47 -3.95 9.84
CA ASP A 69 -1.24 -2.51 9.77
C ASP A 69 -0.90 -2.06 8.33
N SER A 70 -0.15 -2.88 7.61
CA SER A 70 0.21 -2.65 6.22
C SER A 70 -1.02 -2.60 5.30
N LEU A 71 -1.91 -3.61 5.40
CA LEU A 71 -3.18 -3.65 4.68
C LEU A 71 -4.11 -2.51 5.09
N TRP A 72 -4.17 -2.19 6.38
CA TRP A 72 -5.00 -1.11 6.90
C TRP A 72 -4.52 0.26 6.38
N SER A 73 -3.20 0.46 6.25
CA SER A 73 -2.61 1.66 5.64
C SER A 73 -3.02 1.80 4.18
N LEU A 74 -2.92 0.72 3.39
CA LEU A 74 -3.33 0.67 1.98
C LEU A 74 -4.82 1.01 1.82
N LEU A 75 -5.68 0.34 2.58
CA LEU A 75 -7.13 0.57 2.55
C LEU A 75 -7.50 1.99 2.98
N THR A 76 -6.83 2.54 4.00
CA THR A 76 -7.06 3.92 4.45
C THR A 76 -6.67 4.93 3.37
N LYS A 77 -5.57 4.70 2.65
CA LYS A 77 -5.17 5.55 1.53
C LYS A 77 -6.12 5.45 0.34
N LEU A 78 -6.60 4.24 0.01
CA LEU A 78 -7.66 4.07 -0.99
C LEU A 78 -8.92 4.84 -0.64
N GLU A 79 -9.33 4.79 0.61
CA GLU A 79 -10.49 5.53 1.09
C GLU A 79 -10.25 7.05 1.01
N ALA A 80 -9.04 7.54 1.36
CA ALA A 80 -8.69 8.96 1.20
C ALA A 80 -8.81 9.42 -0.26
N TRP A 81 -8.31 8.63 -1.21
CA TRP A 81 -8.43 8.93 -2.63
C TRP A 81 -9.87 8.82 -3.16
N SER A 82 -10.63 7.84 -2.67
CA SER A 82 -12.07 7.73 -2.94
C SER A 82 -12.82 8.99 -2.50
N ARG A 83 -12.48 9.52 -1.32
CA ARG A 83 -13.01 10.79 -0.82
C ARG A 83 -12.57 11.98 -1.66
N CYS A 84 -11.30 12.04 -2.10
CA CYS A 84 -10.85 13.09 -3.03
C CYS A 84 -11.66 13.10 -4.32
N HIS A 85 -11.94 11.93 -4.89
CA HIS A 85 -12.79 11.81 -6.06
C HIS A 85 -14.25 12.21 -5.78
N SER A 86 -14.78 11.85 -4.61
CA SER A 86 -16.13 12.25 -4.18
C SER A 86 -16.25 13.78 -4.04
N LEU A 87 -15.27 14.46 -3.42
CA LEU A 87 -15.21 15.92 -3.36
C LEU A 87 -15.20 16.55 -4.76
N ALA A 88 -14.38 16.02 -5.66
CA ALA A 88 -14.33 16.51 -7.04
C ALA A 88 -15.66 16.31 -7.80
N ARG A 89 -16.39 15.23 -7.52
CA ARG A 89 -17.74 14.99 -8.07
C ARG A 89 -18.80 15.92 -7.47
N GLN A 90 -18.65 16.34 -6.21
CA GLN A 90 -19.52 17.34 -5.62
C GLN A 90 -19.32 18.71 -6.27
N GLN A 91 -18.07 19.06 -6.60
CA GLN A 91 -17.75 20.30 -7.32
C GLN A 91 -18.24 20.27 -8.78
N TYR A 92 -18.12 19.12 -9.45
CA TYR A 92 -18.51 18.95 -10.85
C TYR A 92 -19.47 17.75 -11.04
N PRO A 93 -20.74 17.87 -10.63
CA PRO A 93 -21.67 16.73 -10.61
C PRO A 93 -22.04 16.23 -12.01
N LYS A 94 -22.08 17.12 -13.01
CA LYS A 94 -22.46 16.81 -14.39
C LYS A 94 -21.26 16.49 -15.29
N ASP A 95 -20.08 16.99 -14.97
CA ASP A 95 -18.87 16.81 -15.78
C ASP A 95 -17.92 15.78 -15.17
N ARG A 96 -18.03 14.54 -15.66
CA ARG A 96 -17.18 13.43 -15.19
C ARG A 96 -15.70 13.65 -15.49
N ARG A 97 -15.36 14.36 -16.58
CA ARG A 97 -13.96 14.59 -16.97
C ARG A 97 -13.31 15.58 -16.02
N ARG A 98 -13.99 16.70 -15.73
CA ARG A 98 -13.51 17.69 -14.75
C ARG A 98 -13.41 17.10 -13.34
N ALA A 99 -14.41 16.33 -12.91
CA ALA A 99 -14.38 15.63 -11.63
C ALA A 99 -13.21 14.62 -11.55
N ARG A 100 -12.88 13.94 -12.65
CA ARG A 100 -11.72 13.05 -12.70
C ARG A 100 -10.42 13.83 -12.56
N ASN A 101 -10.25 14.90 -13.35
CA ASN A 101 -9.03 15.70 -13.34
C ASN A 101 -8.79 16.35 -11.97
N LEU A 102 -9.82 17.00 -11.40
CA LEU A 102 -9.73 17.56 -10.06
C LEU A 102 -9.47 16.46 -9.01
N GLY A 103 -10.15 15.31 -9.10
CA GLY A 103 -9.93 14.18 -8.19
C GLY A 103 -8.48 13.68 -8.21
N THR A 104 -7.83 13.65 -9.38
CA THR A 104 -6.41 13.31 -9.52
C THR A 104 -5.51 14.33 -8.83
N VAL A 105 -5.77 15.63 -9.05
CA VAL A 105 -4.99 16.72 -8.40
C VAL A 105 -5.18 16.69 -6.88
N LEU A 106 -6.41 16.51 -6.39
CA LEU A 106 -6.70 16.37 -4.96
C LEU A 106 -6.01 15.14 -4.37
N GLY A 107 -5.99 14.01 -5.07
CA GLY A 107 -5.26 12.82 -4.64
C GLY A 107 -3.74 13.02 -4.56
N ALA A 108 -3.17 13.83 -5.46
CA ALA A 108 -1.76 14.21 -5.41
C ALA A 108 -1.46 15.17 -4.25
N ILE A 109 -2.34 16.14 -3.99
CA ILE A 109 -2.23 17.01 -2.81
C ILE A 109 -2.29 16.15 -1.54
N GLU A 110 -3.24 15.23 -1.47
CA GLU A 110 -3.42 14.27 -0.37
C GLU A 110 -2.16 13.42 -0.13
N GLU A 111 -1.45 13.04 -1.19
CA GLU A 111 -0.17 12.33 -1.11
C GLU A 111 0.89 13.13 -0.34
N LEU A 112 0.93 14.45 -0.54
CA LEU A 112 1.93 15.33 0.06
C LEU A 112 1.54 15.77 1.48
N VAL A 113 0.27 16.12 1.71
CA VAL A 113 -0.21 16.57 3.02
C VAL A 113 -0.57 15.42 3.96
N GLY A 114 -0.81 14.23 3.42
CA GLY A 114 -1.19 13.04 4.16
C GLY A 114 -2.46 13.25 5.00
N THR A 115 -2.41 12.77 6.24
CA THR A 115 -3.56 12.81 7.17
C THR A 115 -3.76 14.16 7.85
N HIS A 116 -3.02 15.20 7.46
CA HIS A 116 -2.94 16.44 8.24
C HIS A 116 -3.96 17.50 7.82
N THR A 117 -4.35 17.55 6.55
CA THR A 117 -5.19 18.62 5.99
C THR A 117 -6.17 18.09 4.95
N ASN A 118 -7.32 18.76 4.80
CA ASN A 118 -8.25 18.51 3.70
C ASN A 118 -7.61 18.98 2.36
N PRO A 119 -7.39 18.09 1.38
CA PRO A 119 -6.80 18.44 0.11
C PRO A 119 -7.56 19.54 -0.64
N LEU A 120 -8.89 19.60 -0.46
CA LEU A 120 -9.71 20.63 -1.09
C LEU A 120 -9.39 22.03 -0.57
N MET A 121 -9.09 22.19 0.73
CA MET A 121 -8.70 23.49 1.29
C MET A 121 -7.39 24.00 0.69
N VAL A 122 -6.44 23.10 0.42
CA VAL A 122 -5.18 23.46 -0.24
C VAL A 122 -5.45 23.89 -1.68
N TYR A 123 -6.27 23.12 -2.41
CA TYR A 123 -6.66 23.47 -3.76
C TYR A 123 -7.39 24.84 -3.80
N GLU A 124 -8.35 25.06 -2.90
CA GLU A 124 -9.08 26.34 -2.79
C GLU A 124 -8.14 27.51 -2.50
N ALA A 125 -7.14 27.35 -1.62
CA ALA A 125 -6.13 28.37 -1.36
C ALA A 125 -5.33 28.72 -2.64
N ILE A 126 -4.93 27.72 -3.42
CA ILE A 126 -4.23 27.92 -4.70
C ILE A 126 -5.15 28.65 -5.70
N THR A 127 -6.40 28.21 -5.85
CA THR A 127 -7.35 28.85 -6.76
C THR A 127 -7.71 30.28 -6.35
N THR A 128 -7.74 30.56 -5.05
CA THR A 128 -7.97 31.92 -4.53
C THR A 128 -6.80 32.83 -4.90
N LYS A 129 -5.55 32.36 -4.72
CA LYS A 129 -4.36 33.08 -5.18
C LYS A 129 -4.36 33.30 -6.70
N PHE A 130 -4.74 32.28 -7.47
CA PHE A 130 -4.91 32.38 -8.93
C PHE A 130 -5.92 33.48 -9.30
N ALA A 131 -7.10 33.51 -8.66
CA ALA A 131 -8.14 34.51 -8.92
C ALA A 131 -7.71 35.95 -8.54
N LEU A 132 -6.86 36.09 -7.53
CA LEU A 132 -6.29 37.38 -7.12
C LEU A 132 -5.11 37.83 -8.01
N SER A 133 -4.51 36.90 -8.76
CA SER A 133 -3.42 37.22 -9.67
C SER A 133 -3.93 38.14 -10.79
N LYS A 134 -3.18 39.21 -11.06
CA LYS A 134 -3.58 40.35 -11.89
C LYS A 134 -3.78 40.00 -13.38
N TYR A 135 -3.50 38.75 -13.78
CA TYR A 135 -3.31 38.33 -15.17
C TYR A 135 -4.58 37.79 -15.87
N GLN A 136 -5.69 37.54 -15.15
CA GLN A 136 -6.83 36.78 -15.71
C GLN A 136 -8.20 37.35 -15.35
N ARG A 137 -8.53 38.51 -15.91
CA ARG A 137 -9.85 39.14 -15.74
C ARG A 137 -10.92 38.73 -16.76
N ILE A 138 -10.59 37.94 -17.78
CA ILE A 138 -11.50 37.65 -18.91
C ILE A 138 -11.70 36.14 -19.15
N SER A 139 -10.72 35.29 -18.83
CA SER A 139 -10.77 33.84 -19.11
C SER A 139 -10.16 32.96 -18.00
N GLY A 140 -10.18 33.43 -16.75
CA GLY A 140 -9.55 32.77 -15.60
C GLY A 140 -10.01 31.32 -15.40
N ASP A 141 -11.32 31.08 -15.43
CA ASP A 141 -11.86 29.74 -15.21
C ASP A 141 -11.42 28.73 -16.29
N ALA A 142 -11.43 29.14 -17.56
CA ALA A 142 -11.00 28.27 -18.66
C ALA A 142 -9.51 27.93 -18.58
N ILE A 143 -8.68 28.87 -18.12
CA ILE A 143 -7.24 28.64 -17.97
C ILE A 143 -6.96 27.76 -16.75
N LEU A 144 -7.63 28.01 -15.62
CA LEU A 144 -7.53 27.14 -14.44
C LEU A 144 -7.93 25.70 -14.79
N GLU A 145 -9.01 25.52 -15.54
CA GLU A 145 -9.44 24.20 -16.01
C GLU A 145 -8.40 23.52 -16.90
N LEU A 146 -7.76 24.28 -17.80
CA LEU A 146 -6.69 23.77 -18.65
C LEU A 146 -5.47 23.37 -17.83
N LEU A 147 -5.08 24.17 -16.85
CA LEU A 147 -3.98 23.86 -15.93
C LEU A 147 -4.29 22.57 -15.14
N VAL A 148 -5.48 22.49 -14.51
CA VAL A 148 -5.91 21.29 -13.78
C VAL A 148 -5.94 20.05 -14.69
N ALA A 149 -6.42 20.18 -15.92
CA ALA A 149 -6.44 19.08 -16.87
C ALA A 149 -5.03 18.62 -17.26
N ARG A 150 -4.11 19.56 -17.51
CA ARG A 150 -2.71 19.26 -17.83
C ARG A 150 -2.00 18.60 -16.65
N THR A 151 -2.12 19.17 -15.45
CA THR A 151 -1.54 18.62 -14.22
C THR A 151 -2.09 17.22 -13.94
N ALA A 152 -3.40 17.02 -14.08
CA ALA A 152 -3.99 15.69 -13.90
C ALA A 152 -3.47 14.66 -14.90
N GLN A 153 -3.20 15.07 -16.14
CA GLN A 153 -2.60 14.21 -17.16
C GLN A 153 -1.16 13.84 -16.78
N GLU A 154 -0.30 14.83 -16.46
CA GLU A 154 1.09 14.60 -16.03
C GLU A 154 1.17 13.73 -14.75
N LEU A 155 0.24 13.95 -13.80
CA LEU A 155 0.10 13.11 -12.60
C LEU A 155 -0.35 11.69 -12.94
N SER A 156 -1.27 11.52 -13.89
CA SER A 156 -1.73 10.19 -14.31
C SER A 156 -0.62 9.43 -15.04
N ASP A 157 0.13 10.10 -15.90
CA ASP A 157 1.20 9.50 -16.71
C ASP A 157 2.43 9.16 -15.85
N SER A 158 2.60 9.82 -14.71
CA SER A 158 3.66 9.53 -13.73
C SER A 158 3.29 8.43 -12.72
N ARG A 159 2.12 7.79 -12.86
CA ARG A 159 1.76 6.62 -12.05
C ARG A 159 2.24 5.34 -12.72
N THR A 160 2.94 4.52 -11.94
CA THR A 160 3.33 3.19 -12.38
C THR A 160 2.18 2.22 -12.14
N ASP A 161 1.80 1.49 -13.18
CA ASP A 161 0.87 0.37 -13.10
C ASP A 161 1.62 -0.93 -13.41
N GLU A 162 1.84 -1.74 -12.37
CA GLU A 162 2.53 -3.03 -12.47
C GLU A 162 1.53 -4.21 -12.44
N ARG A 163 0.24 -3.94 -12.69
CA ARG A 163 -0.84 -4.96 -12.62
C ARG A 163 -0.54 -6.21 -13.42
N LEU A 164 0.09 -6.11 -14.59
CA LEU A 164 0.41 -7.28 -15.41
C LEU A 164 1.47 -8.18 -14.74
N ARG A 165 2.50 -7.56 -14.15
CA ARG A 165 3.54 -8.26 -13.39
C ARG A 165 2.94 -8.93 -12.15
N THR A 166 2.05 -8.22 -11.45
CA THR A 166 1.33 -8.74 -10.30
C THR A 166 0.37 -9.87 -10.65
N LEU A 167 -0.34 -9.75 -11.78
CA LEU A 167 -1.24 -10.80 -12.27
C LEU A 167 -0.44 -12.07 -12.59
N LEU A 168 0.69 -11.93 -13.28
CA LEU A 168 1.59 -13.05 -13.56
C LEU A 168 2.08 -13.71 -12.27
N ALA A 169 2.53 -12.92 -11.29
CA ALA A 169 2.98 -13.42 -9.99
C ALA A 169 1.85 -14.15 -9.23
N THR A 170 0.62 -13.63 -9.32
CA THR A 170 -0.57 -14.26 -8.72
C THR A 170 -0.90 -15.59 -9.39
N VAL A 171 -0.87 -15.65 -10.73
CA VAL A 171 -1.08 -16.90 -11.48
C VAL A 171 -0.01 -17.93 -11.14
N LEU A 172 1.25 -17.52 -11.04
CA LEU A 172 2.35 -18.39 -10.61
C LEU A 172 2.12 -18.94 -9.20
N TYR A 173 1.67 -18.11 -8.26
CA TYR A 173 1.32 -18.54 -6.91
C TYR A 173 0.18 -19.57 -6.92
N VAL A 174 -0.90 -19.33 -7.66
CA VAL A 174 -2.01 -20.28 -7.80
C VAL A 174 -1.51 -21.61 -8.36
N TYR A 175 -0.70 -21.58 -9.42
CA TYR A 175 -0.09 -22.77 -10.00
C TYR A 175 0.76 -23.55 -8.98
N GLN A 176 1.53 -22.86 -8.15
CA GLN A 176 2.37 -23.48 -7.12
C GLN A 176 1.55 -24.09 -5.98
N VAL A 177 0.47 -23.42 -5.55
CA VAL A 177 -0.50 -23.98 -4.60
C VAL A 177 -1.10 -25.26 -5.18
N LEU A 178 -1.59 -25.23 -6.43
CA LEU A 178 -2.12 -26.43 -7.10
C LEU A 178 -1.07 -27.55 -7.23
N SER A 179 0.18 -27.19 -7.53
CA SER A 179 1.30 -28.15 -7.61
C SER A 179 1.61 -28.79 -6.25
N ALA A 180 1.35 -28.10 -5.14
CA ALA A 180 1.49 -28.65 -3.80
C ALA A 180 0.40 -29.68 -3.45
N PHE A 181 -0.78 -29.58 -4.06
CA PHE A 181 -1.87 -30.56 -3.92
C PHE A 181 -1.71 -31.78 -4.83
N LEU A 182 -1.11 -31.60 -6.01
CA LEU A 182 -0.96 -32.68 -6.98
C LEU A 182 0.37 -33.42 -6.77
N ALA A 183 0.30 -34.63 -6.20
CA ALA A 183 1.47 -35.49 -5.94
C ALA A 183 2.35 -35.77 -7.18
N ILE A 184 1.75 -35.68 -8.38
CA ILE A 184 2.43 -35.81 -9.68
C ILE A 184 3.35 -34.61 -9.97
N LEU A 185 2.98 -33.41 -9.51
CA LEU A 185 3.71 -32.16 -9.75
C LEU A 185 4.63 -31.78 -8.58
N GLY A 186 4.26 -32.11 -7.33
CA GLY A 186 4.96 -31.72 -6.11
C GLY A 186 6.23 -32.50 -5.77
N GLY A 187 6.57 -33.54 -6.55
CA GLY A 187 7.69 -34.44 -6.28
C GLY A 187 7.39 -35.42 -5.14
N GLY A 188 7.71 -36.70 -5.35
CA GLY A 188 7.33 -37.81 -4.47
C GLY A 188 7.51 -37.57 -2.97
N ASN A 189 6.53 -38.06 -2.20
CA ASN A 189 6.30 -37.97 -0.75
C ASN A 189 7.54 -37.93 0.16
N SER A 190 8.20 -36.77 0.23
CA SER A 190 9.39 -36.57 1.09
C SER A 190 9.10 -35.71 2.34
N SER A 191 7.91 -35.13 2.47
CA SER A 191 7.39 -34.62 3.75
C SER A 191 5.86 -34.68 3.82
N PRO A 192 5.27 -34.57 5.02
CA PRO A 192 3.82 -34.63 5.20
C PRO A 192 3.10 -33.53 4.40
N PRO A 193 2.02 -33.86 3.68
CA PRO A 193 1.28 -32.91 2.85
C PRO A 193 0.65 -31.79 3.69
N GLY A 194 0.23 -32.09 4.93
CA GLY A 194 -0.48 -31.13 5.78
C GLY A 194 0.31 -29.93 6.24
N GLY A 195 1.55 -30.12 6.72
CA GLY A 195 2.42 -29.00 7.12
C GLY A 195 2.79 -28.10 5.94
N ARG A 196 3.00 -28.71 4.77
CA ARG A 196 3.23 -28.01 3.49
C ARG A 196 2.00 -27.17 3.12
N ILE A 197 0.85 -27.80 2.94
CA ILE A 197 -0.38 -27.15 2.50
C ILE A 197 -0.88 -26.11 3.52
N GLY A 198 -0.81 -26.42 4.81
CA GLY A 198 -1.21 -25.50 5.88
C GLY A 198 -0.39 -24.20 5.87
N THR A 199 0.93 -24.31 5.67
CA THR A 199 1.81 -23.14 5.53
C THR A 199 1.48 -22.34 4.25
N ALA A 200 1.14 -23.02 3.15
CA ALA A 200 0.65 -22.38 1.92
C ALA A 200 -0.52 -21.47 2.17
N MET A 201 -1.54 -22.05 2.82
CA MET A 201 -2.82 -21.42 3.07
C MET A 201 -2.67 -20.30 4.08
N PHE A 202 -1.79 -20.49 5.07
CA PHE A 202 -1.41 -19.43 6.00
C PHE A 202 -0.80 -18.23 5.29
N LEU A 203 0.02 -18.42 4.25
CA LEU A 203 0.66 -17.32 3.52
C LEU A 203 -0.22 -16.70 2.42
N THR A 204 -1.44 -17.22 2.19
CA THR A 204 -2.33 -16.72 1.14
C THR A 204 -2.74 -15.26 1.34
N TRP A 205 -2.66 -14.70 2.56
CA TRP A 205 -2.90 -13.27 2.81
C TRP A 205 -1.93 -12.33 2.05
N ILE A 206 -0.77 -12.84 1.62
CA ILE A 206 0.21 -12.08 0.83
C ILE A 206 -0.39 -11.68 -0.53
N VAL A 207 -1.21 -12.55 -1.14
CA VAL A 207 -1.83 -12.33 -2.44
C VAL A 207 -2.71 -11.07 -2.47
N PRO A 208 -3.75 -10.93 -1.62
CA PRO A 208 -4.56 -9.72 -1.59
C PRO A 208 -3.75 -8.48 -1.21
N SER A 209 -2.70 -8.60 -0.37
CA SER A 209 -1.81 -7.48 -0.05
C SER A 209 -1.11 -6.91 -1.27
N ILE A 210 -0.53 -7.79 -2.10
CA ILE A 210 0.21 -7.37 -3.30
C ILE A 210 -0.76 -6.91 -4.39
N LEU A 211 -1.88 -7.60 -4.57
CA LEU A 211 -2.93 -7.17 -5.50
C LEU A 211 -3.43 -5.78 -5.15
N LEU A 212 -3.71 -5.53 -3.86
CA LEU A 212 -4.15 -4.22 -3.40
C LEU A 212 -3.07 -3.16 -3.61
N SER A 213 -1.83 -3.45 -3.24
CA SER A 213 -0.70 -2.53 -3.43
C SER A 213 -0.55 -2.11 -4.89
N ASN A 214 -0.59 -3.07 -5.83
CA ASN A 214 -0.43 -2.77 -7.25
C ASN A 214 -1.70 -2.20 -7.90
N ALA A 215 -2.89 -2.57 -7.42
CA ALA A 215 -4.14 -2.00 -7.92
C ALA A 215 -4.28 -0.52 -7.56
N MET A 216 -3.81 -0.15 -6.37
CA MET A 216 -3.71 1.25 -5.95
C MET A 216 -2.87 2.06 -6.94
N GLY A 217 -1.70 1.53 -7.33
CA GLY A 217 -0.72 2.22 -8.16
C GLY A 217 -0.18 3.46 -7.46
N THR A 218 1.12 3.67 -7.48
CA THR A 218 1.73 4.84 -6.84
C THR A 218 2.37 5.76 -7.86
N PHE A 219 2.64 7.01 -7.46
CA PHE A 219 3.53 7.85 -8.25
C PHE A 219 4.91 7.22 -8.26
N THR A 220 5.64 7.35 -9.37
CA THR A 220 7.04 6.89 -9.46
C THR A 220 7.86 7.37 -8.28
N SER A 221 7.58 8.56 -7.74
CA SER A 221 8.07 9.01 -6.43
C SER A 221 7.24 10.17 -5.87
N SER A 222 7.27 10.38 -4.54
CA SER A 222 6.78 11.63 -3.91
C SER A 222 7.41 12.88 -4.55
N ARG A 223 8.68 12.79 -4.98
CA ARG A 223 9.40 13.87 -5.64
C ARG A 223 8.74 14.25 -6.96
N THR A 224 8.41 13.27 -7.80
CA THR A 224 7.71 13.50 -9.07
C THR A 224 6.35 14.14 -8.84
N CYS A 225 5.59 13.63 -7.86
CA CYS A 225 4.30 14.21 -7.47
C CYS A 225 4.44 15.68 -7.05
N PHE A 226 5.43 15.98 -6.19
CA PHE A 226 5.71 17.34 -5.76
C PHE A 226 6.11 18.24 -6.92
N THR A 227 7.07 17.85 -7.76
CA THR A 227 7.52 18.67 -8.89
C THR A 227 6.38 19.01 -9.85
N VAL A 228 5.47 18.06 -10.13
CA VAL A 228 4.31 18.33 -10.99
C VAL A 228 3.33 19.30 -10.31
N LEU A 229 3.08 19.14 -9.02
CA LEU A 229 2.22 20.07 -8.28
C LEU A 229 2.85 21.45 -8.07
N GLU A 230 4.16 21.52 -7.91
CA GLU A 230 4.91 22.78 -7.78
C GLU A 230 4.86 23.57 -9.09
N ARG A 231 4.98 22.90 -10.25
CA ARG A 231 4.74 23.53 -11.54
C ARG A 231 3.32 24.03 -11.69
N PHE A 232 2.33 23.24 -11.27
CA PHE A 232 0.93 23.68 -11.26
C PHE A 232 0.75 24.94 -10.40
N PHE A 233 1.37 24.96 -9.21
CA PHE A 233 1.34 26.12 -8.32
C PHE A 233 2.00 27.34 -8.97
N GLN A 234 3.20 27.18 -9.53
CA GLN A 234 3.93 28.23 -10.26
C GLN A 234 3.13 28.79 -11.43
N ASP A 235 2.57 27.92 -12.26
CA ASP A 235 1.75 28.31 -13.42
C ASP A 235 0.46 29.02 -12.98
N ALA A 236 -0.07 28.70 -11.80
CA ALA A 236 -1.30 29.28 -11.28
C ALA A 236 -1.09 30.58 -10.50
N THR A 237 -0.02 30.72 -9.73
CA THR A 237 0.17 31.84 -8.79
C THR A 237 1.33 32.76 -9.18
N GLY A 238 2.27 32.28 -10.00
CA GLY A 238 3.55 32.93 -10.26
C GLY A 238 4.56 32.80 -9.11
N GLU A 239 4.22 32.09 -8.02
CA GLU A 239 5.10 31.85 -6.87
C GLU A 239 5.80 30.49 -7.00
N SER A 240 7.04 30.37 -6.52
CA SER A 240 7.84 29.16 -6.68
C SER A 240 7.83 28.20 -5.49
N ASP A 241 7.36 28.61 -4.31
CA ASP A 241 7.47 27.81 -3.07
C ASP A 241 6.13 27.16 -2.67
N LEU A 242 5.83 26.01 -3.29
CA LEU A 242 4.68 25.21 -2.89
C LEU A 242 4.85 24.64 -1.48
N TRP A 243 6.08 24.36 -1.04
CA TRP A 243 6.34 23.70 0.24
C TRP A 243 5.94 24.60 1.41
N GLU A 244 6.31 25.88 1.38
CA GLU A 244 5.88 26.89 2.35
C GLU A 244 4.35 27.00 2.41
N GLN A 245 3.69 26.98 1.24
CA GLN A 245 2.23 27.02 1.17
C GLN A 245 1.60 25.79 1.84
N LEU A 246 2.15 24.58 1.60
CA LEU A 246 1.68 23.36 2.26
C LEU A 246 1.91 23.43 3.79
N GLN A 247 3.06 23.91 4.24
CA GLN A 247 3.36 24.05 5.68
C GLN A 247 2.42 25.03 6.40
N SER A 248 2.12 26.16 5.76
CA SER A 248 1.23 27.19 6.34
C SER A 248 -0.19 26.65 6.58
N LEU A 249 -0.72 25.88 5.61
CA LEU A 249 -2.07 25.33 5.66
C LEU A 249 -2.19 24.11 6.59
N ASN A 250 -1.10 23.37 6.82
CA ASN A 250 -1.07 22.22 7.73
C ASN A 250 -1.11 22.59 9.22
N GLY A 251 -1.24 23.88 9.55
CA GLY A 251 -1.09 24.41 10.90
C GLY A 251 -2.33 24.92 11.62
N SER A 252 -3.49 25.02 10.95
CA SER A 252 -4.57 25.89 11.43
C SER A 252 -5.42 25.31 12.55
N ASN A 253 -5.56 23.97 12.67
CA ASN A 253 -6.59 23.38 13.56
C ASN A 253 -6.10 22.31 14.56
N ASP A 254 -4.83 21.88 14.55
CA ASP A 254 -4.36 20.81 15.44
C ASP A 254 -2.89 21.05 15.84
N SER A 255 -2.69 21.68 17.01
CA SER A 255 -1.41 22.22 17.47
C SER A 255 -0.36 21.19 17.88
N THR A 256 -0.66 19.88 17.90
CA THR A 256 0.21 18.90 18.56
C THR A 256 1.01 18.00 17.61
N HIS A 257 0.65 17.85 16.32
CA HIS A 257 1.28 16.85 15.44
C HIS A 257 1.31 17.17 13.93
N SER A 258 1.58 18.41 13.50
CA SER A 258 1.87 18.65 12.07
C SER A 258 3.34 18.29 11.77
N THR A 259 3.59 17.02 11.45
CA THR A 259 4.92 16.50 11.06
C THR A 259 5.58 17.36 9.97
N LEU A 260 4.77 17.94 9.07
CA LEU A 260 5.21 18.81 7.98
C LEU A 260 5.82 20.14 8.46
N LYS A 261 5.34 20.73 9.56
CA LYS A 261 5.95 21.96 10.12
C LYS A 261 7.31 21.71 10.77
N ARG A 262 7.56 20.47 11.22
CA ARG A 262 8.85 20.09 11.82
C ARG A 262 9.94 19.85 10.77
N LEU A 263 9.55 19.73 9.50
CA LEU A 263 10.43 19.44 8.38
C LEU A 263 10.67 20.73 7.61
N ALA A 264 11.73 21.45 7.99
CA ALA A 264 12.06 22.77 7.46
C ALA A 264 12.27 22.79 5.94
N ALA A 265 12.74 21.68 5.36
CA ALA A 265 13.02 21.55 3.93
C ALA A 265 12.32 20.32 3.37
N ILE A 266 12.01 20.36 2.07
CA ILE A 266 11.39 19.21 1.41
C ILE A 266 12.31 17.99 1.33
N ASP A 267 13.62 18.19 1.25
CA ASP A 267 14.58 17.09 1.26
C ASP A 267 14.55 16.31 2.59
N THR A 268 14.40 17.00 3.72
CA THR A 268 14.26 16.31 5.01
C THR A 268 12.94 15.54 5.12
N PHE A 269 11.89 15.98 4.42
CA PHE A 269 10.67 15.20 4.27
C PHE A 269 10.90 13.91 3.47
N TYR A 270 11.61 13.98 2.35
CA TYR A 270 11.93 12.78 1.56
C TYR A 270 12.83 11.81 2.33
N ASP A 271 13.81 12.32 3.08
CA ASP A 271 14.66 11.51 3.93
C ASP A 271 13.87 10.84 5.05
N ALA A 272 12.98 11.59 5.72
CA ALA A 272 12.11 11.02 6.77
C ALA A 272 11.18 9.92 6.23
N GLN A 273 10.68 10.04 4.99
CA GLN A 273 9.89 8.98 4.37
C GLN A 273 10.65 7.66 4.24
N SER A 274 11.96 7.70 4.01
CA SER A 274 12.79 6.48 3.89
C SER A 274 12.85 5.66 5.20
N PHE A 275 12.63 6.31 6.35
CA PHE A 275 12.65 5.71 7.68
C PHE A 275 11.26 5.46 8.27
N SER A 276 10.19 5.74 7.52
CA SER A 276 8.82 5.52 8.00
C SER A 276 8.48 4.05 8.29
N GLY A 277 9.35 3.12 7.87
CA GLY A 277 9.31 1.69 8.23
C GLY A 277 8.18 0.90 7.57
N GLY A 278 7.05 1.54 7.23
CA GLY A 278 5.93 0.92 6.56
C GLY A 278 5.92 1.11 5.05
N ILE A 279 4.94 0.51 4.38
CA ILE A 279 4.71 0.65 2.92
C ILE A 279 4.72 2.14 2.52
N TYR A 280 4.98 2.50 1.26
CA TYR A 280 5.04 3.90 0.80
C TYR A 280 3.77 4.70 1.17
N THR A 281 2.69 3.97 1.39
CA THR A 281 1.37 4.40 1.80
C THR A 281 1.14 4.36 3.32
N TYR A 282 2.18 4.16 4.13
CA TYR A 282 2.08 3.95 5.57
C TYR A 282 1.51 5.19 6.25
N ARG A 283 0.48 4.97 7.05
CA ARG A 283 -0.25 6.02 7.77
C ARG A 283 -0.26 5.71 9.25
N PRO A 284 0.64 6.28 10.06
CA PRO A 284 0.73 5.92 11.48
C PRO A 284 -0.57 6.23 12.24
N GLN A 285 -1.26 7.32 11.89
CA GLN A 285 -2.47 7.74 12.61
C GLN A 285 -3.75 7.07 12.11
N LYS A 286 -3.75 6.46 10.91
CA LYS A 286 -4.92 5.83 10.26
C LYS A 286 -6.20 6.70 10.29
N ARG A 287 -6.03 8.02 10.38
CA ARG A 287 -7.10 9.02 10.47
C ARG A 287 -7.36 9.64 9.10
N LEU A 288 -8.64 9.88 8.81
CA LEU A 288 -9.09 10.60 7.63
C LEU A 288 -9.75 11.89 8.11
N LYS A 289 -9.07 13.02 7.95
CA LYS A 289 -9.49 14.32 8.50
C LYS A 289 -10.62 15.01 7.72
N PHE A 290 -10.98 14.49 6.55
CA PHE A 290 -12.03 15.05 5.71
C PHE A 290 -13.08 13.98 5.41
N SER A 291 -14.34 14.40 5.41
CA SER A 291 -15.48 13.55 5.11
C SER A 291 -16.21 14.07 3.88
N THR A 292 -16.79 13.16 3.11
CA THR A 292 -17.59 13.48 1.91
C THR A 292 -19.06 13.11 2.05
N GLY A 293 -19.47 12.65 3.25
CA GLY A 293 -20.84 12.32 3.58
C GLY A 293 -21.04 10.83 3.91
N SER A 294 -22.26 10.33 3.66
CA SER A 294 -22.75 9.03 4.14
C SER A 294 -22.06 7.80 3.54
N ASN A 295 -21.35 7.94 2.42
CA ASN A 295 -20.68 6.82 1.74
C ASN A 295 -19.25 6.57 2.22
N ASP A 296 -18.75 7.40 3.14
CA ASP A 296 -17.42 7.28 3.71
C ASP A 296 -17.30 6.00 4.55
N ARG A 297 -16.21 5.26 4.34
CA ARG A 297 -15.92 4.07 5.15
C ARG A 297 -15.24 4.49 6.45
N HIS A 298 -15.80 4.01 7.56
CA HIS A 298 -15.20 4.23 8.89
C HIS A 298 -13.86 3.46 9.01
N PRO A 299 -12.82 4.03 9.65
CA PRO A 299 -11.52 3.36 9.81
C PRO A 299 -11.60 1.96 10.41
N ILE A 300 -12.53 1.72 11.33
CA ILE A 300 -12.77 0.40 11.93
C ILE A 300 -13.24 -0.62 10.87
N ARG A 301 -14.10 -0.23 9.92
CA ARG A 301 -14.51 -1.15 8.84
C ARG A 301 -13.33 -1.51 7.95
N LEU A 302 -12.42 -0.56 7.71
CA LEU A 302 -11.19 -0.82 6.96
C LEU A 302 -10.24 -1.74 7.73
N LEU A 303 -10.15 -1.60 9.06
CA LEU A 303 -9.38 -2.51 9.91
C LEU A 303 -9.94 -3.94 9.87
N LEU A 304 -11.27 -4.10 9.99
CA LEU A 304 -11.90 -5.42 9.88
C LEU A 304 -11.66 -6.04 8.50
N LEU A 305 -11.71 -5.23 7.43
CA LEU A 305 -11.39 -5.68 6.09
C LEU A 305 -9.90 -6.07 5.96
N ALA A 306 -8.98 -5.34 6.57
CA ALA A 306 -7.54 -5.65 6.61
C ALA A 306 -7.24 -6.95 7.38
N LEU A 307 -7.98 -7.23 8.46
CA LEU A 307 -7.86 -8.46 9.24
C LEU A 307 -8.40 -9.68 8.50
N SER A 308 -9.38 -9.50 7.62
CA SER A 308 -10.11 -10.62 7.01
C SER A 308 -9.23 -11.64 6.27
N PRO A 309 -8.25 -11.26 5.42
CA PRO A 309 -7.42 -12.26 4.72
C PRO A 309 -6.50 -13.01 5.69
N ILE A 310 -6.04 -12.35 6.75
CA ILE A 310 -5.13 -12.92 7.75
C ILE A 310 -5.89 -13.92 8.62
N ILE A 311 -7.08 -13.56 9.09
CA ILE A 311 -7.93 -14.46 9.89
C ILE A 311 -8.34 -15.67 9.06
N VAL A 312 -8.78 -15.47 7.82
CA VAL A 312 -9.19 -16.56 6.93
C VAL A 312 -8.00 -17.48 6.63
N ALA A 313 -6.84 -16.94 6.26
CA ALA A 313 -5.62 -17.71 6.02
C ALA A 313 -5.16 -18.48 7.27
N SER A 314 -5.21 -17.85 8.44
CA SER A 314 -4.83 -18.47 9.73
C SER A 314 -5.77 -19.61 10.12
N PHE A 315 -7.07 -19.41 9.93
CA PHE A 315 -8.08 -20.42 10.21
C PHE A 315 -7.91 -21.62 9.27
N ILE A 316 -7.83 -21.40 7.96
CA ILE A 316 -7.66 -22.47 6.97
C ILE A 316 -6.35 -23.23 7.23
N GLY A 317 -5.23 -22.52 7.42
CA GLY A 317 -3.94 -23.13 7.71
C GLY A 317 -3.98 -23.99 8.98
N SER A 318 -4.57 -23.47 10.06
CA SER A 318 -4.71 -24.22 11.32
C SER A 318 -5.58 -25.45 11.19
N VAL A 319 -6.73 -25.36 10.50
CA VAL A 319 -7.63 -26.50 10.26
C VAL A 319 -6.91 -27.60 9.47
N ILE A 320 -6.17 -27.23 8.43
CA ILE A 320 -5.41 -28.20 7.63
C ILE A 320 -4.33 -28.87 8.49
N ILE A 321 -3.53 -28.10 9.24
CA ILE A 321 -2.49 -28.66 10.10
C ILE A 321 -3.09 -29.58 11.17
N TRP A 322 -4.22 -29.22 11.74
CA TRP A 322 -4.92 -30.02 12.75
C TRP A 322 -5.38 -31.38 12.20
N HIS A 323 -6.00 -31.39 11.01
CA HIS A 323 -6.51 -32.62 10.40
C HIS A 323 -5.45 -33.42 9.64
N THR A 324 -4.31 -32.82 9.33
CA THR A 324 -3.19 -33.48 8.66
C THR A 324 -1.87 -33.17 9.38
N PRO A 325 -1.73 -33.60 10.65
CA PRO A 325 -0.55 -33.27 11.44
C PRO A 325 0.71 -33.82 10.75
N PRO A 326 1.84 -33.09 10.81
CA PRO A 326 3.10 -33.59 10.28
C PRO A 326 3.50 -34.85 11.06
N LEU A 327 3.54 -36.00 10.38
CA LEU A 327 4.11 -37.25 10.87
C LEU A 327 5.64 -37.18 10.94
#